data_AF-A0A6U5LME1-F1
#
_entry.id   AF-A0A6U5LME1-F1
#
_cell.length_a   1.000
_cell.length_b   1.000
_cell.length_c   1.000
_cell.angle_alpha   90.00
_cell.angle_beta   90.00
_cell.angle_gamma   90.00
#
_symmetry.space_group_name_H-M   'P 1'
#
loop_
_entity.id
_entity.type
_entity.pdbx_description
1 polymer ?
#
loop_
_entity_poly.entity_id
_entity_poly.type
_entity_poly.pdbx_seq_one_letter_code
_entity_poly.pdbx_strand_id
1 'polypeptide(L)'
;MLKEVAFYKSDLEKQEAKLAEMKAQGADEYDIKKFAENVVADCRSVLPDSETRLEKALDDLSESFGLISSKTVVDDECVKKASKLLGAQGRKVSLEAESMQKKGTDISELAEGEAF
;
A
#
# COMPACT_ATOMS: atom_id res chain seq x y z
N MET A 1 2.27 6.20 -9.01
CA MET A 1 2.60 5.25 -7.92
C MET A 1 3.79 5.73 -7.10
N LEU A 2 5.07 5.47 -7.44
CA LEU A 2 6.18 5.86 -6.55
C LEU A 2 6.28 7.36 -6.24
N LYS A 3 6.30 8.19 -7.28
CA LYS A 3 6.35 9.66 -7.13
C LYS A 3 5.10 10.23 -6.45
N GLU A 4 3.97 9.54 -6.62
CA GLU A 4 2.66 9.92 -6.09
C GLU A 4 2.60 9.65 -4.58
N VAL A 5 2.99 8.44 -4.14
CA VAL A 5 3.14 8.11 -2.71
C VAL A 5 4.14 9.04 -2.04
N ALA A 6 5.28 9.32 -2.67
CA ALA A 6 6.28 10.25 -2.13
C ALA A 6 5.73 11.68 -2.01
N PHE A 7 4.96 12.13 -3.00
CA PHE A 7 4.32 13.45 -2.99
C PHE A 7 3.31 13.55 -1.85
N TYR A 8 2.38 12.59 -1.73
CA TYR A 8 1.37 12.63 -0.67
C TYR A 8 1.95 12.49 0.73
N LYS A 9 3.05 11.72 0.91
CA LYS A 9 3.79 11.68 2.18
C LYS A 9 4.37 13.04 2.54
N SER A 10 5.08 13.67 1.60
CA SER A 10 5.65 15.01 1.83
C SER A 10 4.56 16.06 2.06
N ASP A 11 3.42 15.95 1.39
CA ASP A 11 2.31 16.88 1.58
C ASP A 11 1.68 16.71 2.97
N LEU A 12 1.47 15.47 3.42
CA LEU A 12 0.99 15.17 4.77
C LEU A 12 1.92 15.75 5.84
N GLU A 13 3.24 15.54 5.70
CA GLU A 13 4.24 16.12 6.62
C GLU A 13 4.15 17.65 6.69
N LYS A 14 3.96 18.33 5.56
CA LYS A 14 3.81 19.80 5.53
C LYS A 14 2.52 20.24 6.21
N GLN A 15 1.43 19.51 6.01
CA GLN A 15 0.15 19.84 6.63
C GLN A 15 0.18 19.60 8.14
N GLU A 16 0.82 18.52 8.60
CA GLU A 16 1.04 18.26 10.02
C GLU A 16 1.94 19.32 10.66
N ALA A 17 3.00 19.74 9.97
CA ALA A 17 3.85 20.85 10.41
C ALA A 17 3.07 22.16 10.51
N LYS A 18 2.22 22.47 9.51
CA LYS A 18 1.36 23.66 9.53
C LYS A 18 0.31 23.60 10.64
N LEU A 19 -0.25 22.43 10.91
CA LEU A 19 -1.16 22.22 12.04
C LEU A 19 -0.45 22.49 13.38
N ALA A 20 0.79 22.01 13.53
CA ALA A 20 1.60 22.27 14.72
C ALA A 20 1.95 23.76 14.85
N GLU A 21 2.26 24.44 13.74
CA GLU A 21 2.50 25.88 13.71
C GLU A 21 1.24 26.67 14.10
N MET A 22 0.06 26.33 13.56
CA MET A 22 -1.21 26.96 13.93
C MET A 22 -1.51 26.80 15.44
N LYS A 23 -1.22 25.64 16.01
CA LYS A 23 -1.33 25.42 17.47
C LYS A 23 -0.35 26.29 18.25
N ALA A 24 0.89 26.41 17.78
CA ALA A 24 1.92 27.22 18.43
C ALA A 24 1.65 28.73 18.34
N GLN A 25 1.06 29.19 17.25
CA GLN A 25 0.64 30.58 17.05
C GLN A 25 -0.64 30.94 17.82
N GLY A 26 -1.28 29.99 18.48
CA GLY A 26 -2.52 30.21 19.20
C GLY A 26 -3.71 30.52 18.29
N ALA A 27 -3.75 29.89 17.09
CA ALA A 27 -4.91 29.96 16.21
C ALA A 27 -6.17 29.40 16.92
N ASP A 28 -7.34 29.81 16.45
CA ASP A 28 -8.62 29.38 17.01
C ASP A 28 -8.77 27.85 16.96
N GLU A 29 -9.32 27.25 18.02
CA GLU A 29 -9.55 25.80 18.10
C GLU A 29 -10.45 25.29 16.96
N TYR A 30 -11.42 26.10 16.51
CA TYR A 30 -12.27 25.79 15.37
C TYR A 30 -11.44 25.69 14.08
N ASP A 31 -10.53 26.62 13.84
CA ASP A 31 -9.68 26.62 12.65
C ASP A 31 -8.68 25.47 12.68
N ILE A 32 -8.08 25.18 13.82
CA ILE A 32 -7.19 24.03 14.01
C ILE A 32 -7.95 22.72 13.76
N LYS A 33 -9.15 22.58 14.33
CA LYS A 33 -9.98 21.38 14.16
C LYS A 33 -10.41 21.22 12.70
N LYS A 34 -10.88 22.30 12.07
CA LYS A 34 -11.26 22.31 10.65
C LYS A 34 -10.08 21.96 9.74
N PHE A 35 -8.89 22.45 10.05
CA PHE A 35 -7.68 22.12 9.28
C PHE A 35 -7.28 20.65 9.45
N ALA A 36 -7.35 20.11 10.67
CA ALA A 36 -7.07 18.70 10.94
C ALA A 36 -8.10 17.76 10.28
N GLU A 37 -9.39 18.03 10.45
CA GLU A 37 -10.47 17.13 10.01
C GLU A 37 -10.72 17.16 8.51
N ASN A 38 -10.43 18.27 7.83
CA ASN A 38 -10.57 18.33 6.38
C ASN A 38 -9.22 18.09 5.72
N VAL A 39 -8.26 18.99 5.92
CA VAL A 39 -7.04 19.01 5.12
C VAL A 39 -6.14 17.81 5.44
N VAL A 40 -5.81 17.60 6.71
CA VAL A 40 -4.93 16.49 7.12
C VAL A 40 -5.61 15.14 6.91
N ALA A 41 -6.91 15.03 7.21
CA ALA A 41 -7.66 13.79 7.01
C ALA A 41 -7.79 13.41 5.52
N ASP A 42 -8.05 14.37 4.63
CA ASP A 42 -8.14 14.12 3.19
C ASP A 42 -6.82 13.53 2.67
N CYS A 43 -5.68 14.15 3.01
CA CYS A 43 -4.37 13.63 2.60
C CYS A 43 -4.06 12.25 3.21
N ARG A 44 -4.46 12.02 4.46
CA ARG A 44 -4.28 10.72 5.12
C ARG A 44 -5.18 9.64 4.51
N SER A 45 -6.34 10.00 3.97
CA SER A 45 -7.27 9.05 3.35
C SER A 45 -6.78 8.52 1.99
N VAL A 46 -5.97 9.31 1.27
CA VAL A 46 -5.47 8.98 -0.08
C VAL A 46 -4.20 8.11 -0.04
N LEU A 47 -3.42 8.20 1.04
CA LEU A 47 -2.18 7.45 1.20
C LEU A 47 -2.34 5.92 1.11
N PRO A 48 -3.30 5.29 1.82
CA PRO A 48 -3.44 3.84 1.86
C PRO A 48 -3.77 3.24 0.49
N ASP A 49 -4.65 3.89 -0.29
CA ASP A 49 -4.96 3.44 -1.65
C ASP A 49 -3.74 3.55 -2.56
N SER A 50 -3.03 4.68 -2.49
CA SER A 50 -1.82 4.92 -3.27
C SER A 50 -0.71 3.92 -2.97
N GLU A 51 -0.54 3.54 -1.69
CA GLU A 51 0.41 2.50 -1.25
C GLU A 51 -0.03 1.11 -1.71
N THR A 52 -1.31 0.76 -1.56
CA THR A 52 -1.86 -0.53 -2.05
C THR A 52 -1.68 -0.68 -3.55
N ARG A 53 -1.95 0.39 -4.33
CA ARG A 53 -1.75 0.41 -5.79
C ARG A 53 -0.28 0.30 -6.17
N LEU A 54 0.62 0.88 -5.37
CA LEU A 54 2.06 0.73 -5.57
C LEU A 54 2.51 -0.71 -5.30
N GLU A 55 2.09 -1.30 -4.18
CA GLU A 55 2.42 -2.69 -3.83
C GLU A 55 1.95 -3.66 -4.90
N LYS A 56 0.68 -3.53 -5.34
CA LYS A 56 0.14 -4.35 -6.42
C LYS A 56 0.94 -4.20 -7.72
N ALA A 57 1.31 -2.98 -8.10
CA ALA A 57 2.13 -2.75 -9.29
C ALA A 57 3.54 -3.36 -9.16
N LEU A 58 4.09 -3.42 -7.95
CA LEU A 58 5.36 -4.08 -7.68
C LEU A 58 5.22 -5.61 -7.68
N ASP A 59 4.09 -6.15 -7.19
CA ASP A 59 3.78 -7.59 -7.24
C ASP A 59 3.64 -8.05 -8.70
N ASP A 60 2.80 -7.37 -9.49
CA ASP A 60 2.61 -7.63 -10.92
C ASP A 60 3.94 -7.56 -11.69
N LEU A 61 4.80 -6.58 -11.35
CA LEU A 61 6.13 -6.44 -11.96
C LEU A 61 7.07 -7.59 -11.56
N SER A 62 7.00 -8.06 -10.31
CA SER A 62 7.82 -9.17 -9.84
C SER A 62 7.37 -10.52 -10.43
N GLU A 63 6.07 -10.74 -10.56
CA GLU A 63 5.50 -11.96 -11.15
C GLU A 63 5.84 -12.04 -12.64
N SER A 64 5.65 -10.95 -13.38
CA SER A 64 6.05 -10.87 -14.77
C SER A 64 7.55 -11.12 -14.96
N PHE A 65 8.40 -10.64 -14.03
CA PHE A 65 9.83 -10.95 -14.03
C PHE A 65 10.15 -12.42 -13.75
N GLY A 66 9.47 -13.04 -12.79
CA GLY A 66 9.58 -14.48 -12.52
C GLY A 66 9.24 -15.31 -13.75
N LEU A 67 8.18 -14.93 -14.47
CA LEU A 67 7.81 -15.54 -15.74
C LEU A 67 8.86 -15.31 -16.83
N ILE A 68 9.37 -14.08 -17.00
CA ILE A 68 10.33 -13.73 -18.05
C ILE A 68 11.68 -14.42 -17.82
N SER A 69 12.18 -14.47 -16.57
CA SER A 69 13.44 -15.13 -16.23
C SER A 69 13.42 -16.63 -16.54
N SER A 70 12.24 -17.25 -16.56
CA SER A 70 12.08 -18.66 -16.95
C SER A 70 12.06 -18.87 -18.47
N LYS A 71 11.76 -17.82 -19.26
CA LYS A 71 11.38 -17.94 -20.68
C LYS A 71 12.43 -17.41 -21.65
N THR A 72 13.28 -16.44 -21.30
CA THR A 72 14.33 -15.92 -22.22
C THR A 72 15.42 -15.11 -21.49
N VAL A 73 16.67 -15.19 -21.97
CA VAL A 73 17.75 -14.25 -21.60
C VAL A 73 17.47 -12.93 -22.31
N VAL A 74 17.06 -11.90 -21.57
CA VAL A 74 16.79 -10.58 -22.16
C VAL A 74 17.70 -9.54 -21.52
N ASP A 75 18.75 -9.17 -22.26
CA ASP A 75 19.62 -8.01 -22.03
C ASP A 75 18.92 -6.68 -22.31
N ASP A 76 17.59 -6.65 -22.16
CA ASP A 76 16.75 -5.52 -22.47
C ASP A 76 16.94 -4.42 -21.41
N GLU A 77 17.05 -3.18 -21.88
CA GLU A 77 17.11 -1.99 -21.02
C GLU A 77 15.89 -1.92 -20.08
N CYS A 78 14.75 -2.45 -20.55
CA CYS A 78 13.53 -2.62 -19.78
C CYS A 78 13.74 -3.50 -18.53
N VAL A 79 14.43 -4.63 -18.69
CA VAL A 79 14.71 -5.57 -17.60
C VAL A 79 15.66 -4.93 -16.57
N LYS A 80 16.66 -4.19 -17.05
CA LYS A 80 17.62 -3.47 -16.19
C LYS A 80 16.93 -2.38 -15.35
N LYS A 81 16.01 -1.61 -15.96
CA LYS A 81 15.24 -0.57 -15.27
C LYS A 81 14.29 -1.16 -14.22
N ALA A 82 13.56 -2.22 -14.57
CA ALA A 82 12.64 -2.87 -13.64
C ALA A 82 13.38 -3.55 -12.47
N SER A 83 14.50 -4.24 -12.72
CA SER A 83 15.36 -4.79 -11.65
C SER A 83 15.86 -3.71 -10.69
N LYS A 84 16.30 -2.55 -11.21
CA LYS A 84 16.70 -1.40 -10.39
C LYS A 84 15.56 -0.85 -9.54
N LEU A 85 14.34 -0.77 -10.10
CA LEU A 85 13.16 -0.30 -9.38
C LEU A 85 12.74 -1.26 -8.27
N LEU A 86 12.77 -2.58 -8.51
CA LEU A 86 12.48 -3.59 -7.48
C LEU A 86 13.53 -3.56 -6.35
N GLY A 87 14.82 -3.46 -6.71
CA GLY A 87 15.91 -3.36 -5.73
C GLY A 87 15.85 -2.11 -4.86
N ALA A 88 15.43 -0.96 -5.43
CA ALA A 88 15.25 0.28 -4.67
C ALA A 88 14.11 0.21 -3.63
N GLN A 89 13.17 -0.73 -3.77
CA GLN A 89 12.06 -0.93 -2.83
C GLN A 89 12.34 -2.01 -1.77
N GLY A 90 13.56 -2.57 -1.71
CA GLY A 90 13.94 -3.56 -0.70
C GLY A 90 13.27 -4.94 -0.85
N ARG A 91 12.45 -5.15 -1.89
CA ARG A 91 11.89 -6.46 -2.24
C ARG A 91 12.98 -7.30 -2.89
N LYS A 92 13.60 -8.18 -2.11
CA LYS A 92 14.22 -9.38 -2.68
C LYS A 92 13.09 -10.21 -3.29
N VAL A 93 13.26 -10.69 -4.52
CA VAL A 93 12.36 -11.70 -5.10
C VAL A 93 12.53 -12.96 -4.26
N SER A 94 11.75 -13.06 -3.18
CA SER A 94 11.57 -14.31 -2.46
C SER A 94 10.62 -15.14 -3.30
N LEU A 95 11.19 -16.08 -4.04
CA LEU A 95 10.46 -17.27 -4.49
C LEU A 95 10.02 -18.02 -3.24
N GLU A 96 8.89 -17.64 -2.65
CA GLU A 96 8.22 -18.48 -1.67
C GLU A 96 6.76 -18.68 -2.08
N ALA A 97 6.46 -19.96 -2.21
CA ALA A 97 5.28 -20.54 -2.79
C ALA A 97 4.00 -20.11 -2.06
N GLU A 98 2.92 -20.14 -2.84
CA GLU A 98 1.53 -20.17 -2.40
C GLU A 98 1.36 -20.98 -1.10
N SER A 99 0.77 -20.35 -0.08
CA SER A 99 -0.09 -21.09 0.83
C SER A 99 -1.41 -20.32 0.98
N MET A 100 -2.33 -20.62 0.06
CA MET A 100 -3.75 -20.32 0.16
C MET A 100 -4.27 -20.89 1.50
N GLN A 101 -4.43 -20.02 2.50
CA GLN A 101 -5.11 -20.37 3.73
C GLN A 101 -6.63 -20.34 3.46
N LYS A 102 -7.15 -21.37 2.78
CA LYS A 102 -8.58 -21.66 2.79
C LYS A 102 -8.94 -22.09 4.21
N LYS A 103 -9.37 -21.12 5.02
CA LYS A 103 -10.00 -21.39 6.32
C LYS A 103 -11.34 -22.06 5.99
N GLY A 104 -11.35 -23.40 6.04
CA GLY A 104 -12.58 -24.16 6.00
C GLY A 104 -13.47 -23.68 7.12
N THR A 105 -14.59 -23.05 6.77
CA THR A 105 -15.71 -22.90 7.69
C THR A 105 -16.24 -24.29 7.95
N ASP A 106 -15.87 -24.80 9.12
CA ASP A 106 -16.40 -26.00 9.75
C ASP A 106 -17.93 -25.81 9.90
N ILE A 107 -18.70 -26.48 9.06
CA ILE A 107 -20.16 -26.51 9.13
C ILE A 107 -20.54 -27.80 9.88
N SER A 108 -20.13 -27.91 11.14
CA SER A 108 -20.43 -29.06 12.01
C SER A 108 -21.37 -28.69 13.16
N GLU A 109 -22.34 -27.80 12.94
CA GLU A 109 -23.39 -27.51 13.93
C GLU A 109 -24.79 -27.38 13.30
N LEU A 110 -25.07 -28.18 12.26
CA LEU A 110 -26.46 -28.49 11.90
C LEU A 110 -26.97 -29.59 12.84
N ALA A 111 -27.63 -29.14 13.90
CA ALA A 111 -28.40 -29.99 14.80
C ALA A 111 -29.47 -30.75 14.00
N GLU A 112 -29.20 -32.04 13.76
CA GLU A 112 -30.22 -33.01 13.35
C GLU A 112 -31.10 -33.33 14.56
N GLY A 113 -32.43 -33.17 14.43
CA GLY A 113 -33.38 -33.87 15.30
C GLY A 113 -34.59 -33.08 15.78
N GLU A 114 -35.46 -32.62 14.88
CA GLU A 114 -36.90 -32.68 15.15
C GLU A 114 -37.36 -34.11 14.86
N ALA A 115 -37.66 -34.89 15.91
CA ALA A 115 -38.44 -36.12 15.79
C ALA A 115 -39.07 -36.50 17.15
N PHE A 116 -40.41 -36.36 17.18
CA PHE A 116 -41.40 -36.86 18.15
C PHE A 116 -41.57 -36.15 19.50
#